data_AF-A0A7Z7LYR6-F1
#
_entry.id   AF-A0A7Z7LYR6-F1
#
_cell.length_a   1.000
_cell.length_b   1.000
_cell.length_c   1.000
_cell.angle_alpha   90.00
_cell.angle_beta   90.00
_cell.angle_gamma   90.00
#
_symmetry.space_group_name_H-M   'P 1'
#
loop_
_entity.id
_entity.type
_entity.pdbx_description
1 polymer ?
#
loop_
_entity_poly.entity_id
_entity_poly.type
_entity_poly.pdbx_seq_one_letter_code
_entity_poly.pdbx_strand_id
1 'polypeptide(L)'
;MEKDGKEDLIIIRIQKSRKENWKRICSEKQISLTSLITHSVENRILNDERRKVMGFIEKQDNIFIKIETNINQVARIVNGQKFISEEVLKDFLDKLSEIEKFKREQNMIFSKIYSMLAR
;
A
#
# COMPACT_ATOMS: atom_id res chain seq x y z
N MET A 1 -35.83 -1.31 13.89
CA MET A 1 -34.66 -1.83 14.62
C MET A 1 -34.16 -3.04 13.84
N GLU A 2 -33.18 -2.82 12.96
CA GLU A 2 -32.51 -3.91 12.24
C GLU A 2 -31.81 -4.81 13.26
N LYS A 3 -31.99 -6.11 13.13
CA LYS A 3 -31.25 -7.09 13.94
C LYS A 3 -29.80 -7.04 13.49
N ASP A 4 -28.96 -6.40 14.31
CA ASP A 4 -27.51 -6.64 14.27
C ASP A 4 -27.27 -8.16 14.34
N GLY A 5 -26.55 -8.67 13.36
CA GLY A 5 -26.39 -10.10 13.08
C GLY A 5 -25.83 -10.86 14.28
N LYS A 6 -26.52 -11.91 14.72
CA LYS A 6 -26.00 -12.82 15.74
C LYS A 6 -24.78 -13.55 15.19
N GLU A 7 -23.73 -13.63 15.99
CA GLU A 7 -22.55 -14.46 15.67
C GLU A 7 -22.95 -15.94 15.68
N ASP A 8 -22.79 -16.61 14.54
CA ASP A 8 -23.04 -18.05 14.40
C ASP A 8 -21.74 -18.85 14.54
N LEU A 9 -21.78 -19.94 15.32
CA LEU A 9 -20.64 -20.84 15.49
C LEU A 9 -20.64 -21.94 14.43
N ILE A 10 -19.55 -22.03 13.67
CA ILE A 10 -19.31 -23.13 12.73
C ILE A 10 -18.26 -24.09 13.32
N ILE A 11 -18.61 -25.38 13.44
CA ILE A 11 -17.69 -26.44 13.88
C ILE A 11 -17.28 -27.29 12.68
N ILE A 12 -15.98 -27.34 12.39
CA ILE A 12 -15.43 -28.11 11.27
C ILE A 12 -14.55 -29.24 11.80
N ARG A 13 -14.82 -30.49 11.37
CA ARG A 13 -13.95 -31.64 11.62
C ARG A 13 -12.91 -31.75 10.52
N ILE A 14 -11.64 -31.74 10.90
CA ILE A 14 -10.50 -31.90 9.98
C ILE A 14 -9.45 -32.83 10.60
N GLN A 15 -8.59 -33.39 9.75
CA GLN A 15 -7.42 -34.15 10.20
C GLN A 15 -6.50 -33.28 11.06
N LYS A 16 -5.88 -33.90 12.08
CA LYS A 16 -4.97 -33.22 13.02
C LYS A 16 -3.80 -32.55 12.29
N SER A 17 -3.17 -33.24 11.35
CA SER A 17 -2.06 -32.72 10.53
C SER A 17 -2.47 -31.47 9.74
N ARG A 18 -3.70 -31.43 9.21
CA ARG A 18 -4.23 -30.26 8.51
C ARG A 18 -4.43 -29.07 9.45
N LYS A 19 -4.95 -29.31 10.66
CA LYS A 19 -5.11 -28.27 11.69
C LYS A 19 -3.76 -27.68 12.11
N GLU A 20 -2.74 -28.52 12.26
CA GLU A 20 -1.37 -28.09 12.58
C GLU A 20 -0.76 -27.25 11.46
N ASN A 21 -0.94 -27.66 10.20
CA ASN A 21 -0.52 -26.87 9.05
C ASN A 21 -1.19 -25.49 9.01
N TRP A 22 -2.51 -25.41 9.23
CA TRP A 22 -3.22 -24.13 9.27
C TRP A 22 -2.72 -23.22 10.38
N LYS A 23 -2.48 -23.78 11.58
CA LYS A 23 -1.87 -23.01 12.70
C LYS A 23 -0.49 -22.46 12.34
N ARG A 24 0.35 -23.24 11.65
CA ARG A 24 1.66 -22.78 11.20
C ARG A 24 1.54 -21.61 10.23
N ILE A 25 0.65 -21.69 9.23
CA ILE A 25 0.36 -20.58 8.30
C ILE A 25 -0.11 -19.34 9.07
N CYS A 26 -1.02 -19.50 10.04
CA CYS A 26 -1.49 -18.42 10.88
C CYS A 26 -0.36 -17.73 11.66
N SER A 27 0.57 -18.50 12.24
CA SER A 27 1.74 -17.96 12.94
C SER A 27 2.69 -17.23 12.00
N GLU A 28 3.01 -17.80 10.84
CA GLU A 28 3.89 -17.18 9.85
C GLU A 28 3.31 -15.85 9.32
N LYS A 29 2.00 -15.83 9.04
CA LYS A 29 1.30 -14.65 8.51
C LYS A 29 0.78 -13.70 9.60
N GLN A 30 0.89 -14.06 10.88
CA GLN A 30 0.35 -13.30 12.01
C GLN A 30 -1.15 -12.99 11.85
N ILE A 31 -1.93 -14.01 11.47
CA ILE A 31 -3.39 -13.94 11.28
C ILE A 31 -4.10 -14.99 12.15
N SER A 32 -5.39 -14.77 12.46
CA SER A 32 -6.19 -15.77 13.17
C SER A 32 -6.66 -16.90 12.25
N LEU A 33 -7.00 -18.04 12.85
CA LEU A 33 -7.56 -19.17 12.11
C LEU A 33 -8.91 -18.83 11.47
N THR A 34 -9.73 -18.04 12.18
CA THR A 34 -10.98 -17.49 11.65
C THR A 34 -10.73 -16.66 10.40
N SER A 35 -9.79 -15.71 10.44
CA SER A 35 -9.45 -14.87 9.29
C SER A 35 -8.93 -15.68 8.12
N LEU A 36 -8.06 -16.68 8.37
CA LEU A 36 -7.59 -17.59 7.33
C LEU A 36 -8.76 -18.32 6.64
N ILE A 37 -9.68 -18.91 7.41
CA ILE A 37 -10.81 -19.68 6.87
C ILE A 37 -11.81 -18.75 6.16
N THR A 38 -12.26 -17.69 6.83
CA THR A 38 -13.25 -16.75 6.28
C THR A 38 -12.76 -16.13 4.98
N HIS A 39 -11.53 -15.58 4.95
CA HIS A 39 -11.01 -14.98 3.72
C HIS A 39 -10.76 -16.01 2.62
N SER A 40 -10.34 -17.24 2.95
CA SER A 40 -10.17 -18.28 1.94
C SER A 40 -11.51 -18.70 1.32
N VAL A 41 -12.58 -18.78 2.11
CA VAL A 41 -13.92 -19.12 1.64
C VAL A 41 -14.54 -17.98 0.84
N GLU A 42 -14.32 -16.73 1.27
CA GLU A 42 -14.83 -15.53 0.59
C GLU A 42 -13.94 -15.07 -0.58
N ASN A 43 -12.85 -15.78 -0.87
CA ASN A 43 -11.84 -15.41 -1.86
C ASN A 43 -11.29 -13.97 -1.68
N ARG A 44 -11.14 -13.57 -0.41
CA ARG A 44 -10.62 -12.25 -0.01
C ARG A 44 -9.12 -12.32 0.27
N ILE A 45 -8.45 -11.19 0.05
CA ILE A 45 -7.04 -11.01 0.40
C ILE A 45 -6.85 -11.12 1.92
N LEU A 46 -5.77 -11.79 2.35
CA LEU A 46 -5.48 -11.97 3.77
C LEU A 46 -5.04 -10.65 4.42
N ASN A 47 -5.32 -10.52 5.71
CA ASN A 47 -4.96 -9.30 6.46
C ASN A 47 -3.44 -9.02 6.45
N ASP A 48 -2.60 -10.06 6.41
CA ASP A 48 -1.14 -9.90 6.30
C ASP A 48 -0.73 -9.24 4.98
N GLU A 49 -1.37 -9.66 3.89
CA GLU A 49 -1.12 -9.15 2.54
C GLU A 49 -1.60 -7.71 2.42
N ARG A 50 -2.80 -7.41 2.95
CA ARG A 50 -3.31 -6.04 3.02
C ARG A 50 -2.35 -5.11 3.79
N ARG A 51 -1.80 -5.58 4.93
CA ARG A 51 -0.83 -4.80 5.71
C ARG A 51 0.46 -4.52 4.94
N LYS A 52 0.97 -5.51 4.20
CA LYS A 52 2.16 -5.35 3.34
C LYS A 52 1.93 -4.31 2.24
N VAL A 53 0.75 -4.36 1.61
CA VAL A 53 0.36 -3.39 0.57
C VAL A 53 0.27 -1.98 1.15
N MET A 54 -0.38 -1.80 2.30
CA MET A 54 -0.46 -0.49 2.96
C MET A 54 0.93 0.05 3.32
N GLY A 55 1.79 -0.78 3.91
CA GLY A 55 3.16 -0.38 4.24
C GLY A 55 4.00 -0.04 3.01
N PHE A 56 3.73 -0.66 1.85
CA PHE A 56 4.33 -0.26 0.59
C PHE A 56 3.85 1.13 0.15
N ILE A 57 2.54 1.38 0.17
CA ILE A 57 1.95 2.67 -0.21
C ILE A 57 2.51 3.80 0.68
N GLU A 58 2.55 3.60 2.00
CA GLU A 58 3.10 4.58 2.95
C GLU A 58 4.57 4.89 2.69
N LYS A 59 5.40 3.88 2.39
CA LYS A 59 6.80 4.10 2.02
C LYS A 59 6.94 4.94 0.75
N GLN A 60 6.10 4.69 -0.24
CA GLN A 60 6.08 5.45 -1.47
C GLN A 60 5.65 6.90 -1.24
N ASP A 61 4.62 7.13 -0.43
CA ASP A 61 4.15 8.48 -0.11
C ASP A 61 5.22 9.30 0.62
N ASN A 62 5.91 8.69 1.58
CA ASN A 62 7.06 9.29 2.28
C ASN A 62 8.19 9.71 1.33
N ILE A 63 8.43 8.99 0.23
CA ILE A 63 9.43 9.37 -0.77
C ILE A 63 8.98 10.63 -1.52
N PHE A 64 7.71 10.70 -1.92
CA PHE A 64 7.16 11.86 -2.63
C PHE A 64 7.12 13.12 -1.76
N ILE A 65 6.84 13.00 -0.46
CA ILE A 65 6.93 14.12 0.50
C ILE A 65 8.35 14.71 0.54
N LYS A 66 9.39 13.86 0.49
CA LYS A 66 10.79 14.33 0.45
C LYS A 66 11.10 15.05 -0.86
N ILE A 67 10.60 14.53 -1.99
CA ILE A 67 10.76 15.16 -3.30
C ILE A 67 10.09 16.54 -3.31
N GLU A 68 8.85 16.63 -2.82
CA GLU A 68 8.11 17.89 -2.69
C GLU A 68 8.86 18.90 -1.81
N THR A 69 9.40 18.43 -0.69
CA THR A 69 10.21 19.27 0.21
C THR A 69 11.42 19.85 -0.52
N ASN A 70 12.13 19.04 -1.32
CA ASN A 70 13.29 19.51 -2.09
C ASN A 70 12.88 20.52 -3.17
N ILE A 71 11.78 20.28 -3.87
CA ILE A 71 11.21 21.23 -4.85
C ILE A 71 10.92 22.58 -4.18
N ASN A 72 10.27 22.55 -3.02
CA ASN A 72 9.95 23.74 -2.24
C ASN A 72 11.19 24.48 -1.72
N GLN A 73 12.29 23.77 -1.44
CA GLN A 73 13.57 24.37 -1.07
C GLN A 73 14.22 25.09 -2.25
N VAL A 74 14.26 24.46 -3.43
CA VAL A 74 14.76 25.09 -4.66
C VAL A 74 13.98 26.35 -4.97
N ALA A 75 12.64 26.30 -4.94
CA ALA A 75 11.78 27.46 -5.17
C ALA A 75 12.09 28.61 -4.19
N ARG A 76 12.30 28.31 -2.90
CA ARG A 76 12.69 29.31 -1.89
C ARG A 76 14.04 29.97 -2.19
N ILE A 77 15.04 29.19 -2.59
CA ILE A 77 16.37 29.71 -2.93
C ILE A 77 16.28 30.66 -4.13
N VAL A 78 15.62 30.23 -5.20
CA VAL A 78 15.45 31.03 -6.43
C VAL A 78 14.70 32.33 -6.15
N ASN A 79 13.60 32.26 -5.39
CA ASN A 79 12.83 33.45 -5.03
C ASN A 79 13.63 34.44 -4.16
N GLY A 80 14.49 33.92 -3.26
CA GLY A 80 15.36 34.74 -2.43
C GLY A 80 16.51 35.40 -3.20
N GLN A 81 17.17 34.65 -4.08
CA GLN A 81 18.31 35.13 -4.87
C GLN A 81 17.88 35.95 -6.10
N LYS A 82 16.61 35.84 -6.52
CA LYS A 82 16.05 36.41 -7.77
C LYS A 82 16.86 36.05 -9.03
N PHE A 83 17.62 34.96 -8.96
CA PHE A 83 18.50 34.49 -10.01
C PHE A 83 18.56 32.97 -9.98
N ILE A 84 18.51 32.37 -11.17
CA ILE A 84 18.80 30.96 -11.43
C ILE A 84 19.50 30.90 -12.78
N SER A 85 20.57 30.12 -12.90
CA SER A 85 21.20 29.92 -14.20
C SER A 85 20.30 29.06 -15.09
N GLU A 86 20.34 29.31 -16.39
CA GLU A 86 19.53 28.58 -17.36
C GLU A 86 19.85 27.07 -17.36
N GLU A 87 21.12 26.71 -17.16
CA GLU A 87 21.57 25.32 -17.01
C GLU A 87 20.91 24.62 -15.81
N VAL A 88 20.93 25.25 -14.63
CA VAL A 88 20.32 24.66 -13.41
C VAL A 88 18.80 24.61 -13.53
N LEU A 89 18.17 25.62 -14.15
CA LEU A 89 16.73 25.62 -14.41
C LEU A 89 16.35 24.48 -15.33
N LYS A 90 17.11 24.25 -16.40
CA LYS A 90 16.89 23.16 -17.34
C LYS A 90 17.02 21.79 -16.65
N ASP A 91 18.11 21.56 -15.92
CA ASP A 91 18.32 20.33 -15.16
C ASP A 91 17.18 20.06 -14.15
N PHE A 92 16.68 21.12 -13.51
CA PHE A 92 15.55 21.02 -12.60
C PHE A 92 14.25 20.64 -13.31
N LEU A 93 13.96 21.26 -14.45
CA LEU A 93 12.77 20.96 -15.27
C LEU A 93 12.82 19.53 -15.83
N ASP A 94 14.00 19.06 -16.26
CA ASP A 94 14.19 17.70 -16.76
C ASP A 94 13.90 16.67 -15.65
N LYS A 95 14.42 16.89 -14.43
CA LYS A 95 14.12 16.06 -13.27
C LYS A 95 12.64 16.10 -12.86
N LEU A 96 12.01 17.27 -12.93
CA LEU A 96 10.56 17.40 -12.67
C LEU A 96 9.73 16.59 -13.67
N SER A 97 10.10 16.61 -14.95
CA SER A 97 9.44 15.82 -15.98
C SER A 97 9.58 14.32 -15.71
N GLU A 98 10.76 13.88 -15.26
CA GLU A 98 11.00 12.49 -14.87
C GLU A 98 10.14 12.07 -13.66
N ILE A 99 10.04 12.93 -12.64
CA ILE A 99 9.17 12.72 -11.48
C ILE A 99 7.70 12.61 -11.89
N GLU A 100 7.24 13.45 -12.82
CA GLU A 100 5.88 13.41 -13.34
C GLU A 100 5.58 12.06 -14.03
N LYS A 101 6.54 11.53 -14.79
CA LYS A 101 6.44 10.19 -15.40
C LYS A 101 6.33 9.11 -14.33
N PHE A 102 7.20 9.11 -13.33
CA PHE A 102 7.14 8.12 -12.24
C PHE A 102 5.85 8.20 -11.44
N LYS A 103 5.30 9.41 -11.22
CA LYS A 103 4.02 9.58 -10.54
C LYS A 103 2.86 8.96 -11.33
N ARG A 104 2.87 9.10 -12.65
CA ARG A 104 1.86 8.47 -13.53
C ARG A 104 1.95 6.94 -13.46
N GLU A 105 3.15 6.38 -13.54
CA GLU A 105 3.37 4.93 -13.41
C GLU A 105 2.92 4.41 -12.03
N GLN A 106 3.25 5.13 -10.95
CA GLN A 106 2.79 4.80 -9.60
C GLN A 106 1.26 4.80 -9.51
N ASN A 107 0.58 5.84 -10.01
CA ASN A 107 -0.88 5.93 -9.95
C ASN A 107 -1.56 4.78 -10.72
N MET A 108 -0.96 4.34 -11.84
CA MET A 108 -1.41 3.16 -12.56
C MET A 108 -1.27 1.89 -11.71
N ILE A 109 -0.14 1.71 -11.03
CA ILE A 109 0.09 0.57 -10.13
C ILE A 109 -0.90 0.59 -8.96
N PHE A 110 -1.11 1.75 -8.32
CA PHE A 110 -2.07 1.89 -7.22
C PHE A 110 -3.51 1.60 -7.66
N SER A 111 -3.90 2.03 -8.86
CA SER A 111 -5.21 1.70 -9.43
C SER A 111 -5.38 0.19 -9.62
N LYS A 112 -4.34 -0.51 -10.09
CA LYS A 112 -4.35 -1.99 -10.20
C LYS A 112 -4.46 -2.64 -8.83
N ILE A 113 -3.67 -2.20 -7.85
CA ILE A 113 -3.73 -2.69 -6.47
C ILE A 113 -5.14 -2.50 -5.89
N TYR A 114 -5.73 -1.32 -6.06
CA TYR A 114 -7.08 -1.03 -5.60
C TYR A 114 -8.11 -1.96 -6.24
N SER A 115 -8.01 -2.21 -7.56
CA SER A 115 -8.92 -3.14 -8.25
C SER A 115 -8.79 -4.59 -7.76
N MET A 116 -7.61 -5.00 -7.28
CA MET A 116 -7.38 -6.31 -6.69
C MET A 116 -7.90 -6.39 -5.24
N LEU A 117 -7.85 -5.29 -4.50
CA LEU A 117 -8.33 -5.19 -3.11
C LEU A 117 -9.85 -5.00 -3.00
N ALA A 118 -10.49 -4.41 -4.01
CA ALA A 118 -11.93 -4.14 -4.03
C ALA A 118 -12.79 -5.36 -4.42
N ARG A 119 -12.15 -6.50 -4.76
CA ARG A 119 -12.79 -7.80 -4.97
C ARG A 119 -12.75 -8.60 -3.68
#